data_AF-A0A6N9RGP1-F1
#
_entry.id   AF-A0A6N9RGP1-F1
#
_cell.length_a   1.000
_cell.length_b   1.000
_cell.length_c   1.000
_cell.angle_alpha   90.00
_cell.angle_beta   90.00
_cell.angle_gamma   90.00
#
_symmetry.space_group_name_H-M   'P 1'
#
loop_
_entity.id
_entity.type
_entity.pdbx_description
1 polymer ?
#
loop_
_entity_poly.entity_id
_entity_poly.type
_entity_poly.pdbx_seq_one_letter_code
_entity_poly.pdbx_strand_id
1 'polypeptide(L)'
;MSNSIWSYRMESFPASGPLKRTGWTSRLALPCAVAAALLMVGCGSRTLNSAPVEDRGIGMTRPADAAKPLPGAENAGKPGYYMVKPGDTMMRIGLENGQNWRDIVRWNSLENPNLIEVGQVLRVVPPASEGVAVVTRPVVPGSVGSASAPSASATRPGSVPANGSTAPSGSDEDVGWIWPAQGTLVAGFDEAKNKGLDISGRSGDPVVASADGRVVYSGEGLRGYGKLIILKHNNTFLTAYAHNKTLLVKEDQTVKRGQKIAEMGNSDADKVKLHFEIRRQGKPVDPAKYLPPR
;
A
#
# COMPACT_ATOMS: atom_id res chain seq x y z
N MET A 1 -35.26 -24.28 39.60
CA MET A 1 -35.40 -25.67 39.13
C MET A 1 -34.03 -26.33 39.18
N SER A 2 -33.97 -27.58 39.61
CA SER A 2 -32.88 -28.22 40.36
C SER A 2 -31.87 -29.01 39.51
N ASN A 3 -30.68 -29.19 40.11
CA ASN A 3 -29.49 -30.04 39.89
C ASN A 3 -29.54 -31.37 39.10
N SER A 4 -28.31 -31.85 38.77
CA SER A 4 -27.77 -33.26 38.59
C SER A 4 -27.40 -33.59 37.12
N ILE A 5 -26.16 -33.89 36.68
CA ILE A 5 -25.07 -34.86 36.99
C ILE A 5 -25.38 -36.36 36.76
N TRP A 6 -24.50 -37.02 35.97
CA TRP A 6 -24.09 -38.45 35.84
C TRP A 6 -24.64 -39.35 34.69
N SER A 7 -23.72 -39.72 33.78
CA SER A 7 -23.26 -41.08 33.34
C SER A 7 -24.27 -42.24 33.08
N TYR A 8 -24.18 -42.92 31.92
CA TYR A 8 -23.69 -44.32 31.74
C TYR A 8 -24.04 -44.96 30.36
N ARG A 9 -23.35 -46.09 30.07
CA ARG A 9 -23.65 -47.23 29.15
C ARG A 9 -22.95 -47.16 27.78
N MET A 10 -21.92 -47.95 27.41
CA MET A 10 -21.52 -49.37 27.58
C MET A 10 -22.47 -50.40 26.94
N GLU A 11 -22.15 -50.83 25.70
CA GLU A 11 -22.52 -52.11 25.05
C GLU A 11 -21.39 -52.37 24.02
N SER A 12 -20.42 -53.27 24.21
CA SER A 12 -20.42 -54.75 24.34
C SER A 12 -20.56 -55.49 23.00
N PHE A 13 -19.44 -56.14 22.61
CA PHE A 13 -19.25 -57.14 21.53
C PHE A 13 -20.12 -58.41 21.70
N PRO A 14 -20.22 -59.29 20.68
CA PRO A 14 -19.35 -60.50 20.57
C PRO A 14 -18.87 -60.80 19.12
N ALA A 15 -17.64 -61.29 18.87
CA ALA A 15 -17.18 -62.70 18.83
C ALA A 15 -17.70 -63.49 17.60
N SER A 16 -17.02 -64.39 16.88
CA SER A 16 -15.82 -65.22 17.15
C SER A 16 -15.52 -66.14 15.94
N GLY A 17 -14.23 -66.45 15.70
CA GLY A 17 -13.72 -67.79 15.33
C GLY A 17 -13.51 -68.15 13.83
N PRO A 18 -12.84 -69.29 13.53
CA PRO A 18 -11.41 -69.54 13.82
C PRO A 18 -10.58 -70.23 12.69
N LEU A 19 -9.25 -70.16 12.86
CA LEU A 19 -8.13 -71.07 12.52
C LEU A 19 -8.18 -72.02 11.29
N LYS A 20 -7.05 -72.07 10.56
CA LYS A 20 -6.30 -73.33 10.34
C LYS A 20 -4.81 -73.10 10.01
N ARG A 21 -3.99 -73.92 10.67
CA ARG A 21 -2.53 -74.05 10.61
C ARG A 21 -2.15 -75.17 9.65
N THR A 22 -1.02 -75.03 8.95
CA THR A 22 -0.18 -76.11 8.37
C THR A 22 1.07 -75.41 7.81
N GLY A 23 2.33 -75.72 8.09
CA GLY A 23 2.97 -76.85 8.75
C GLY A 23 3.98 -77.51 7.80
N TRP A 24 5.29 -77.33 8.06
CA TRP A 24 6.44 -78.19 7.68
C TRP A 24 6.75 -78.38 6.17
N THR A 25 7.98 -78.48 5.64
CA THR A 25 9.26 -79.05 6.10
C THR A 25 10.46 -78.47 5.33
N SER A 26 11.62 -78.41 6.01
CA SER A 26 12.97 -78.22 5.45
C SER A 26 13.43 -79.37 4.56
N ARG A 27 14.23 -79.08 3.51
CA ARG A 27 15.34 -79.95 3.05
C ARG A 27 16.52 -79.14 2.51
N LEU A 28 17.69 -79.45 3.06
CA LEU A 28 19.06 -79.05 2.70
C LEU A 28 19.46 -79.54 1.29
N ALA A 29 20.23 -78.74 0.53
CA ALA A 29 21.50 -79.14 -0.13
C ALA A 29 22.10 -77.97 -0.96
N LEU A 30 23.28 -77.48 -0.54
CA LEU A 30 24.29 -76.76 -1.34
C LEU A 30 25.03 -77.78 -2.26
N PRO A 31 25.87 -77.39 -3.26
CA PRO A 31 26.12 -76.08 -3.89
C PRO A 31 26.25 -76.12 -5.44
N CYS A 32 26.05 -75.00 -6.14
CA CYS A 32 26.75 -74.73 -7.41
C CYS A 32 26.75 -73.23 -7.75
N ALA A 33 27.93 -72.63 -7.60
CA ALA A 33 28.51 -71.53 -8.35
C ALA A 33 27.65 -70.35 -8.88
N VAL A 34 27.94 -69.17 -8.32
CA VAL A 34 28.21 -67.89 -9.02
C VAL A 34 27.13 -67.38 -9.99
N ALA A 35 26.32 -66.40 -9.53
CA ALA A 35 26.07 -65.14 -10.23
C ALA A 35 25.09 -64.24 -9.45
N ALA A 36 25.65 -63.16 -8.88
CA ALA A 36 25.03 -61.85 -8.71
C ALA A 36 23.59 -61.77 -8.14
N ALA A 37 23.49 -61.91 -6.81
CA ALA A 37 22.47 -61.22 -6.03
C ALA A 37 22.88 -59.75 -5.81
N LEU A 38 21.92 -58.82 -5.86
CA LEU A 38 21.56 -57.93 -4.73
C LEU A 38 20.67 -56.77 -5.20
N LEU A 39 19.37 -56.84 -4.86
CA LEU A 39 18.44 -55.71 -4.84
C LEU A 39 18.09 -55.39 -3.37
N MET A 40 18.19 -54.09 -3.04
CA MET A 40 17.54 -53.32 -1.96
C MET A 40 17.94 -53.55 -0.48
N VAL A 41 18.52 -52.53 0.16
CA VAL A 41 17.95 -51.61 1.20
C VAL A 41 19.10 -50.85 1.91
N GLY A 42 18.87 -49.57 2.26
CA GLY A 42 19.81 -48.57 2.83
C GLY A 42 20.41 -48.89 4.21
N CYS A 43 21.22 -48.05 4.88
CA CYS A 43 21.39 -46.59 4.93
C CYS A 43 22.84 -46.21 5.30
N GLY A 44 23.29 -44.96 5.05
CA GLY A 44 24.39 -44.36 5.83
C GLY A 44 25.27 -43.30 5.13
N SER A 45 24.92 -42.02 5.32
CA SER A 45 25.80 -40.85 5.56
C SER A 45 27.12 -40.60 4.79
N ARG A 46 27.15 -39.42 4.12
CA ARG A 46 28.22 -38.40 4.02
C ARG A 46 29.59 -38.81 3.41
N THR A 47 29.95 -38.19 2.27
CA THR A 47 30.93 -37.09 2.19
C THR A 47 31.05 -36.53 0.76
N LEU A 48 31.34 -35.24 0.72
CA LEU A 48 31.54 -34.34 -0.41
C LEU A 48 32.51 -34.89 -1.46
N ASN A 49 32.11 -34.89 -2.73
CA ASN A 49 33.04 -34.99 -3.84
C ASN A 49 33.52 -33.57 -4.17
N SER A 50 34.67 -33.17 -3.60
CA SER A 50 35.42 -32.01 -4.05
C SER A 50 36.18 -32.40 -5.32
N ALA A 51 35.80 -31.81 -6.46
CA ALA A 51 36.60 -31.87 -7.67
C ALA A 51 37.78 -30.88 -7.58
N PRO A 52 38.91 -31.17 -8.25
CA PRO A 52 40.24 -30.62 -7.92
C PRO A 52 40.37 -29.13 -8.27
N VAL A 53 41.07 -28.39 -7.41
CA VAL A 53 41.59 -27.05 -7.71
C VAL A 53 42.85 -27.20 -8.56
N GLU A 54 42.81 -26.70 -9.78
CA GLU A 54 43.99 -26.16 -10.45
C GLU A 54 43.80 -24.66 -10.66
N ASP A 55 44.46 -23.90 -9.78
CA ASP A 55 44.67 -22.47 -9.94
C ASP A 55 45.83 -22.26 -10.91
N ARG A 56 45.52 -21.79 -12.12
CA ARG A 56 46.47 -21.10 -12.99
C ARG A 56 45.84 -19.81 -13.47
N GLY A 57 45.97 -18.78 -12.63
CA GLY A 57 46.00 -17.41 -13.12
C GLY A 57 47.10 -17.24 -14.17
N ILE A 58 46.73 -16.72 -15.34
CA ILE A 58 47.22 -15.47 -15.95
C ILE A 58 46.50 -15.31 -17.30
N GLY A 59 45.76 -14.22 -17.45
CA GLY A 59 45.59 -13.50 -18.71
C GLY A 59 44.76 -14.16 -19.81
N MET A 60 43.43 -14.03 -19.72
CA MET A 60 42.66 -13.44 -20.82
C MET A 60 41.29 -13.01 -20.30
N THR A 61 41.12 -11.69 -20.19
CA THR A 61 39.84 -11.02 -20.00
C THR A 61 38.88 -11.47 -21.09
N ARG A 62 37.93 -12.33 -20.76
CA ARG A 62 36.67 -12.39 -21.50
C ARG A 62 35.88 -11.16 -21.04
N PRO A 63 35.54 -10.19 -21.91
CA PRO A 63 34.59 -9.18 -21.50
C PRO A 63 33.29 -9.92 -21.19
N ALA A 64 32.95 -10.00 -19.90
CA ALA A 64 31.55 -10.17 -19.54
C ALA A 64 30.83 -9.05 -20.28
N ASP A 65 29.81 -9.39 -21.06
CA ASP A 65 28.87 -8.40 -21.57
C ASP A 65 28.59 -7.43 -20.44
N ALA A 66 29.06 -6.20 -20.62
CA ALA A 66 28.86 -5.13 -19.68
C ALA A 66 27.36 -4.92 -19.61
N ALA A 67 26.71 -5.56 -18.63
CA ALA A 67 25.36 -5.24 -18.24
C ALA A 67 25.35 -3.72 -18.07
N LYS A 68 24.65 -3.04 -18.98
CA LYS A 68 24.57 -1.59 -18.99
C LYS A 68 24.16 -1.19 -17.57
N PRO A 69 24.96 -0.38 -16.84
CA PRO A 69 24.64 -0.05 -15.47
C PRO A 69 23.23 0.54 -15.46
N LEU A 70 22.33 -0.08 -14.68
CA LEU A 70 20.94 0.35 -14.59
C LEU A 70 20.91 1.84 -14.21
N PRO A 71 19.97 2.64 -14.76
CA PRO A 71 19.91 4.06 -14.49
C PRO A 71 19.91 4.34 -12.97
N GLY A 72 20.86 5.16 -12.54
CA GLY A 72 20.99 5.60 -11.14
C GLY A 72 21.67 4.62 -10.19
N ALA A 73 22.20 3.48 -10.67
CA ALA A 73 22.89 2.49 -9.83
C ALA A 73 24.00 3.11 -8.95
N GLU A 74 24.64 4.19 -9.40
CA GLU A 74 25.65 4.95 -8.63
C GLU A 74 25.09 5.70 -7.40
N ASN A 75 23.76 5.77 -7.26
CA ASN A 75 23.05 6.41 -6.16
C ASN A 75 22.33 5.41 -5.25
N ALA A 76 22.51 4.10 -5.45
CA ALA A 76 21.94 3.08 -4.58
C ALA A 76 22.36 3.29 -3.12
N GLY A 77 21.38 3.34 -2.21
CA GLY A 77 21.60 3.50 -0.77
C GLY A 77 21.81 4.94 -0.27
N LYS A 78 21.81 5.94 -1.16
CA LYS A 78 21.82 7.36 -0.75
C LYS A 78 20.45 7.78 -0.21
N PRO A 79 20.38 8.63 0.85
CA PRO A 79 19.11 9.14 1.32
C PRO A 79 18.41 9.93 0.20
N GLY A 80 17.13 9.64 -0.01
CA GLY A 80 16.33 10.22 -1.09
C GLY A 80 16.37 9.48 -2.43
N TYR A 81 16.99 8.30 -2.49
CA TYR A 81 16.90 7.37 -3.61
C TYR A 81 16.29 6.03 -3.16
N TYR A 82 15.51 5.41 -4.04
CA TYR A 82 14.83 4.13 -3.83
C TYR A 82 15.22 3.13 -4.93
N MET A 83 15.62 1.92 -4.53
CA MET A 83 15.91 0.84 -5.46
C MET A 83 14.64 0.02 -5.72
N VAL A 84 14.22 -0.04 -6.98
CA VAL A 84 13.00 -0.72 -7.44
C VAL A 84 13.10 -2.21 -7.14
N LYS A 85 12.11 -2.76 -6.44
CA LYS A 85 12.02 -4.19 -6.12
C LYS A 85 11.07 -4.90 -7.08
N PRO A 86 11.15 -6.24 -7.21
CA PRO A 86 10.18 -7.00 -7.97
C PRO A 86 8.75 -6.74 -7.49
N GLY A 87 7.86 -6.33 -8.40
CA GLY A 87 6.45 -6.06 -8.11
C GLY A 87 6.14 -4.61 -7.67
N ASP A 88 7.13 -3.73 -7.65
CA ASP A 88 6.91 -2.30 -7.43
C ASP A 88 6.32 -1.64 -8.68
N THR A 89 5.52 -0.60 -8.45
CA THR A 89 5.03 0.32 -9.47
C THR A 89 5.37 1.74 -9.06
N MET A 90 5.49 2.66 -10.01
CA MET A 90 5.74 4.07 -9.72
C MET A 90 4.71 4.65 -8.73
N MET A 91 3.46 4.21 -8.83
CA MET A 91 2.38 4.61 -7.93
C MET A 91 2.63 4.11 -6.50
N ARG A 92 3.04 2.84 -6.33
CA ARG A 92 3.34 2.27 -5.01
C ARG A 92 4.57 2.92 -4.39
N ILE A 93 5.63 3.13 -5.17
CA ILE A 93 6.86 3.78 -4.71
C ILE A 93 6.55 5.22 -4.29
N GLY A 94 5.76 5.96 -5.08
CA GLY A 94 5.30 7.29 -4.70
C GLY A 94 4.57 7.30 -3.37
N LEU A 95 3.59 6.42 -3.19
CA LEU A 95 2.82 6.31 -1.95
C LEU A 95 3.71 5.96 -0.73
N GLU A 96 4.63 5.00 -0.88
CA GLU A 96 5.54 4.57 0.18
C GLU A 96 6.55 5.66 0.57
N ASN A 97 6.90 6.55 -0.35
CA ASN A 97 7.80 7.69 -0.11
C ASN A 97 7.07 9.03 0.11
N GLY A 98 5.73 9.02 0.14
CA GLY A 98 4.90 10.20 0.31
C GLY A 98 5.02 11.23 -0.83
N GLN A 99 5.41 10.80 -2.02
CA GLN A 99 5.52 11.64 -3.21
C GLN A 99 4.46 11.32 -4.25
N ASN A 100 4.15 12.32 -5.07
CA ASN A 100 3.37 12.07 -6.27
C ASN A 100 4.26 11.31 -7.28
N TRP A 101 3.74 10.22 -7.84
CA TRP A 101 4.48 9.38 -8.79
C TRP A 101 4.93 10.19 -10.03
N ARG A 102 4.12 11.17 -10.45
CA ARG A 102 4.45 12.07 -11.59
C ARG A 102 5.67 12.92 -11.31
N ASP A 103 5.85 13.36 -10.07
CA ASP A 103 7.00 14.16 -9.67
C ASP A 103 8.27 13.30 -9.65
N ILE A 104 8.18 12.05 -9.18
CA ILE A 104 9.28 11.09 -9.27
C ILE A 104 9.66 10.82 -10.73
N VAL A 105 8.68 10.62 -11.63
CA VAL A 105 8.93 10.48 -13.08
C VAL A 105 9.72 11.68 -13.61
N ARG A 106 9.30 12.90 -13.24
CA ARG A 106 9.96 14.16 -13.67
C ARG A 106 11.38 14.28 -13.12
N TRP A 107 11.62 13.93 -11.87
CA TRP A 107 12.95 14.05 -11.26
C TRP A 107 13.96 13.02 -11.78
N ASN A 108 13.47 11.92 -12.35
CA ASN A 108 14.29 10.85 -12.92
C ASN A 108 14.25 10.84 -14.46
N SER A 109 13.62 11.85 -15.07
CA SER A 109 13.46 11.97 -16.53
C SER A 109 12.99 10.68 -17.21
N LEU A 110 12.06 9.95 -16.57
CA LEU A 110 11.55 8.69 -17.11
C LEU A 110 10.57 8.96 -18.26
N GLU A 111 10.88 8.45 -19.44
CA GLU A 111 10.01 8.54 -20.62
C GLU A 111 8.73 7.72 -20.45
N ASN A 112 8.85 6.55 -19.80
CA ASN A 112 7.75 5.61 -19.61
C ASN A 112 7.54 5.27 -18.13
N PRO A 113 6.47 5.79 -17.47
CA PRO A 113 6.21 5.53 -16.05
C PRO A 113 5.91 4.06 -15.71
N ASN A 114 5.47 3.27 -16.69
CA ASN A 114 5.11 1.87 -16.50
C ASN A 114 6.31 0.91 -16.74
N LEU A 115 7.43 1.41 -17.30
CA LEU A 115 8.65 0.63 -17.52
C LEU A 115 9.69 1.06 -16.49
N ILE A 116 9.66 0.41 -15.33
CA ILE A 116 10.74 0.49 -14.35
C ILE A 116 11.37 -0.89 -14.21
N GLU A 117 12.70 -0.93 -14.21
CA GLU A 117 13.44 -2.18 -14.12
C GLU A 117 13.75 -2.53 -12.66
N VAL A 118 13.67 -3.81 -12.32
CA VAL A 118 14.07 -4.28 -10.99
C VAL A 118 15.55 -3.99 -10.79
N GLY A 119 15.89 -3.34 -9.68
CA GLY A 119 17.26 -2.89 -9.38
C GLY A 119 17.60 -1.49 -9.89
N GLN A 120 16.71 -0.85 -10.67
CA GLN A 120 16.85 0.56 -11.03
C GLN A 120 16.74 1.44 -9.77
N VAL A 121 17.52 2.52 -9.71
CA VAL A 121 17.50 3.43 -8.56
C VAL A 121 16.83 4.73 -8.97
N LEU A 122 15.75 5.07 -8.29
CA LEU A 122 14.94 6.25 -8.54
C LEU A 122 15.12 7.26 -7.43
N ARG A 123 15.31 8.53 -7.79
CA ARG A 123 15.21 9.65 -6.87
C ARG A 123 13.75 9.82 -6.42
N VAL A 124 13.51 9.72 -5.12
CA VAL A 124 12.18 9.83 -4.49
C VAL A 124 12.04 11.06 -3.60
N VAL A 125 13.06 11.91 -3.52
CA VAL A 125 13.00 13.20 -2.82
C VAL A 125 13.14 14.32 -3.86
N PRO A 126 12.38 15.42 -3.72
CA PRO A 126 12.52 16.55 -4.62
C PRO A 126 14.00 16.95 -4.70
N PRO A 127 14.58 17.12 -5.91
CA PRO A 127 15.86 17.80 -6.01
C PRO A 127 15.66 19.14 -5.34
N ALA A 128 16.56 19.51 -4.42
CA ALA A 128 16.55 20.85 -3.85
C ALA A 128 16.73 21.81 -5.03
N SER A 129 15.62 22.30 -5.58
CA SER A 129 15.64 23.34 -6.56
C SER A 129 16.09 24.57 -5.80
N GLU A 130 17.35 24.96 -6.01
CA GLU A 130 17.68 26.38 -6.05
C GLU A 130 16.56 27.07 -6.85
N GLY A 131 15.84 27.94 -6.15
CA GLY A 131 14.68 28.72 -6.57
C GLY A 131 14.08 28.43 -7.95
N VAL A 132 13.02 27.61 -7.99
CA VAL A 132 11.92 27.92 -8.92
C VAL A 132 10.97 28.82 -8.17
N ALA A 133 11.33 30.11 -8.16
CA ALA A 133 10.39 31.17 -7.87
C ALA A 133 9.19 30.96 -8.79
N VAL A 134 8.03 30.67 -8.20
CA VAL A 134 6.76 30.86 -8.89
C VAL A 134 6.71 32.33 -9.23
N VAL A 135 7.03 32.67 -10.48
CA VAL A 135 6.83 34.00 -11.03
C VAL A 135 5.32 34.18 -11.17
N THR A 136 4.69 34.56 -10.06
CA THR A 136 3.39 35.23 -10.12
C THR A 136 3.65 36.57 -10.79
N ARG A 137 3.45 36.67 -12.11
CA ARG A 137 3.20 37.97 -12.74
C ARG A 137 1.81 38.40 -12.26
N PRO A 138 1.68 39.49 -11.49
CA PRO A 138 0.37 40.05 -11.21
C PRO A 138 -0.20 40.56 -12.53
N VAL A 139 -1.35 40.05 -12.95
CA VAL A 139 -2.19 40.78 -13.90
C VAL A 139 -2.72 41.99 -13.14
N VAL A 140 -2.19 43.16 -13.48
CA VAL A 140 -2.69 44.45 -13.04
C VAL A 140 -4.08 44.63 -13.69
N PRO A 141 -5.18 44.73 -12.92
CA PRO A 141 -6.41 45.25 -13.47
C PRO A 141 -6.21 46.75 -13.67
N GLY A 142 -6.29 47.21 -14.92
CA GLY A 142 -6.25 48.62 -15.26
C GLY A 142 -7.34 49.39 -14.53
N SER A 143 -6.93 50.49 -13.91
CA SER A 143 -7.79 51.54 -13.39
C SER A 143 -8.58 52.16 -14.55
N VAL A 144 -9.91 52.00 -14.54
CA VAL A 144 -10.82 52.88 -15.27
C VAL A 144 -11.53 53.76 -14.26
N GLY A 145 -11.50 55.07 -14.55
CA GLY A 145 -11.84 56.14 -13.64
C GLY A 145 -13.29 56.14 -13.16
N SER A 146 -13.40 56.65 -11.93
CA SER A 146 -14.60 56.98 -11.19
C SER A 146 -15.46 58.04 -11.90
N ALA A 147 -16.77 57.82 -11.90
CA ALA A 147 -17.78 58.87 -12.01
C ALA A 147 -18.88 58.61 -10.96
N SER A 148 -18.86 59.39 -9.87
CA SER A 148 -19.97 59.61 -8.91
C SER A 148 -21.11 60.38 -9.64
N ALA A 149 -22.41 60.36 -9.28
CA ALA A 149 -23.20 60.11 -8.06
C ALA A 149 -24.71 60.02 -8.47
N PRO A 150 -25.76 60.09 -7.60
CA PRO A 150 -25.92 59.80 -6.16
C PRO A 150 -27.15 58.93 -5.75
N SER A 151 -27.03 58.33 -4.55
CA SER A 151 -28.01 58.00 -3.47
C SER A 151 -29.54 58.01 -3.65
N ALA A 152 -30.18 56.86 -3.31
CA ALA A 152 -31.34 56.64 -2.41
C ALA A 152 -31.77 55.16 -2.56
N SER A 153 -32.12 54.31 -1.59
CA SER A 153 -32.51 54.42 -0.18
C SER A 153 -32.21 53.09 0.53
N ALA A 154 -32.03 53.17 1.85
CA ALA A 154 -31.75 52.06 2.74
C ALA A 154 -32.97 51.16 3.02
N THR A 155 -32.75 49.83 3.12
CA THR A 155 -33.16 49.02 4.28
C THR A 155 -32.37 47.70 4.32
N ARG A 156 -31.61 47.49 5.42
CA ARG A 156 -31.03 46.21 5.90
C ARG A 156 -31.97 45.66 7.00
N PRO A 157 -31.84 44.45 7.59
CA PRO A 157 -30.84 43.39 7.34
C PRO A 157 -31.36 41.93 7.36
N GLY A 158 -30.77 41.09 6.52
CA GLY A 158 -30.77 39.62 6.66
C GLY A 158 -29.35 39.09 6.43
N SER A 159 -28.41 39.49 7.29
CA SER A 159 -27.02 39.05 7.23
C SER A 159 -26.89 37.63 7.77
N VAL A 160 -26.92 36.65 6.86
CA VAL A 160 -26.25 35.37 7.09
C VAL A 160 -24.76 35.69 7.28
N PRO A 161 -24.09 35.21 8.33
CA PRO A 161 -22.66 35.43 8.48
C PRO A 161 -21.94 34.71 7.34
N ALA A 162 -21.49 35.48 6.36
CA ALA A 162 -20.41 35.11 5.46
C ALA A 162 -19.16 34.99 6.33
N ASN A 163 -18.97 33.82 6.93
CA ASN A 163 -17.74 33.52 7.64
C ASN A 163 -16.62 33.54 6.59
N GLY A 164 -15.69 34.46 6.81
CA GLY A 164 -14.58 34.74 5.93
C GLY A 164 -13.88 33.44 5.53
N SER A 165 -13.66 33.30 4.22
CA SER A 165 -12.68 32.38 3.67
C SER A 165 -11.29 32.88 4.04
N THR A 166 -10.95 32.83 5.33
CA THR A 166 -9.57 32.82 5.76
C THR A 166 -9.06 31.44 5.36
N ALA A 167 -8.27 31.40 4.28
CA ALA A 167 -7.44 30.23 4.01
C ALA A 167 -6.71 29.90 5.33
N PRO A 168 -6.80 28.68 5.88
CA PRO A 168 -5.93 28.34 6.97
C PRO A 168 -4.52 28.30 6.38
N SER A 169 -3.74 29.35 6.65
CA SER A 169 -2.33 29.19 6.96
C SER A 169 -2.23 28.33 8.22
N GLY A 170 -2.63 27.06 8.10
CA GLY A 170 -2.19 26.04 9.04
C GLY A 170 -0.70 25.89 8.78
N SER A 171 0.09 25.98 9.84
CA SER A 171 1.46 25.48 9.83
C SER A 171 1.46 24.07 9.21
N ASP A 172 2.58 23.67 8.58
CA ASP A 172 2.77 22.32 8.02
C ASP A 172 2.47 21.16 9.01
N GLU A 173 2.27 21.48 10.30
CA GLU A 173 2.02 20.56 11.41
C GLU A 173 0.55 20.58 11.91
N ASP A 174 -0.24 21.64 11.68
CA ASP A 174 -1.65 21.74 12.11
C ASP A 174 -2.61 21.66 10.91
N VAL A 175 -2.72 20.45 10.37
CA VAL A 175 -3.81 20.14 9.43
C VAL A 175 -5.08 19.94 10.25
N GLY A 176 -6.08 20.80 10.08
CA GLY A 176 -7.34 20.69 10.82
C GLY A 176 -8.22 19.55 10.31
N TRP A 177 -7.98 18.32 10.78
CA TRP A 177 -8.66 17.11 10.31
C TRP A 177 -10.12 17.02 10.73
N ILE A 178 -10.95 16.45 9.86
CA ILE A 178 -12.30 15.99 10.17
C ILE A 178 -12.45 14.53 9.79
N TRP A 179 -13.50 13.90 10.30
CA TRP A 179 -13.82 12.54 9.89
C TRP A 179 -14.28 12.47 8.43
N PRO A 180 -13.76 11.51 7.65
CA PRO A 180 -14.07 11.39 6.22
C PRO A 180 -15.43 10.75 5.91
N ALA A 181 -16.02 10.06 6.88
CA ALA A 181 -17.33 9.43 6.75
C ALA A 181 -18.06 9.39 8.09
N GLN A 182 -19.39 9.37 8.02
CA GLN A 182 -20.26 9.11 9.15
C GLN A 182 -20.46 7.59 9.29
N GLY A 183 -20.19 7.04 10.46
CA GLY A 183 -20.24 5.60 10.68
C GLY A 183 -19.39 5.13 11.85
N THR A 184 -19.58 3.87 12.26
CA THR A 184 -18.87 3.27 13.39
C THR A 184 -17.52 2.72 12.93
N LEU A 185 -16.49 2.90 13.77
CA LEU A 185 -15.18 2.30 13.55
C LEU A 185 -15.27 0.77 13.72
N VAL A 186 -14.96 0.04 12.66
CA VAL A 186 -15.00 -1.45 12.62
C VAL A 186 -13.62 -2.03 12.89
N ALA A 187 -12.57 -1.37 12.42
CA ALA A 187 -11.19 -1.74 12.69
C ALA A 187 -10.34 -0.49 12.90
N GLY A 188 -9.51 -0.50 13.94
CA GLY A 188 -8.55 0.55 14.24
C GLY A 188 -7.20 0.34 13.54
N PHE A 189 -6.30 1.29 13.74
CA PHE A 189 -4.95 1.24 13.21
C PHE A 189 -4.10 0.16 13.89
N ASP A 190 -3.43 -0.64 13.09
CA ASP A 190 -2.45 -1.64 13.47
C ASP A 190 -1.38 -1.73 12.36
N GLU A 191 -0.13 -1.43 12.67
CA GLU A 191 0.96 -1.32 11.68
C GLU A 191 1.14 -2.59 10.83
N ALA A 192 0.80 -3.77 11.38
CA ALA A 192 0.96 -5.06 10.69
C ALA A 192 -0.32 -5.50 9.96
N LYS A 193 -1.49 -5.29 10.56
CA LYS A 193 -2.77 -5.82 10.06
C LYS A 193 -3.62 -4.80 9.32
N ASN A 194 -3.63 -3.55 9.78
CA ASN A 194 -4.51 -2.50 9.28
C ASN A 194 -3.83 -1.12 9.32
N LYS A 195 -3.34 -0.67 8.17
CA LYS A 195 -2.57 0.58 8.04
C LYS A 195 -3.40 1.86 8.22
N GLY A 196 -4.69 1.74 8.54
CA GLY A 196 -5.61 2.85 8.71
C GLY A 196 -6.80 2.50 9.61
N LEU A 197 -7.91 3.19 9.37
CA LEU A 197 -9.19 3.01 10.04
C LEU A 197 -10.23 2.48 9.06
N ASP A 198 -10.95 1.44 9.46
CA ASP A 198 -12.10 0.95 8.71
C ASP A 198 -13.38 1.54 9.31
N ILE A 199 -14.06 2.38 8.55
CA ILE A 199 -15.32 3.03 8.95
C ILE A 199 -16.47 2.31 8.23
N SER A 200 -17.41 1.76 8.99
CA SER A 200 -18.63 1.16 8.44
C SER A 200 -19.53 2.24 7.82
N GLY A 201 -20.28 1.85 6.80
CA GLY A 201 -21.33 2.69 6.23
C GLY A 201 -22.17 1.90 5.23
N ARG A 202 -22.98 2.62 4.46
CA ARG A 202 -23.84 2.04 3.42
C ARG A 202 -23.31 2.39 2.04
N SER A 203 -23.65 1.56 1.06
CA SER A 203 -23.20 1.78 -0.31
C SER A 203 -23.80 3.09 -0.82
N GLY A 204 -22.96 3.99 -1.31
CA GLY A 204 -23.38 5.32 -1.76
C GLY A 204 -23.27 6.42 -0.69
N ASP A 205 -22.96 6.09 0.57
CA ASP A 205 -22.77 7.13 1.60
C ASP A 205 -21.64 8.09 1.17
N PRO A 206 -21.76 9.41 1.44
CA PRO A 206 -20.78 10.39 1.00
C PRO A 206 -19.46 10.22 1.75
N VAL A 207 -18.36 10.14 1.00
CA VAL A 207 -17.01 10.23 1.52
C VAL A 207 -16.47 11.63 1.26
N VAL A 208 -16.04 12.31 2.32
CA VAL A 208 -15.55 13.68 2.28
C VAL A 208 -14.04 13.75 2.52
N ALA A 209 -13.40 14.80 2.00
CA ALA A 209 -11.99 15.07 2.28
C ALA A 209 -11.80 15.45 3.76
N SER A 210 -10.93 14.72 4.47
CA SER A 210 -10.61 14.97 5.87
C SER A 210 -9.92 16.31 6.11
N ALA A 211 -9.24 16.85 5.09
CA ALA A 211 -8.58 18.15 5.12
C ALA A 211 -8.42 18.74 3.72
N ASP A 212 -8.03 20.00 3.62
CA ASP A 212 -7.73 20.67 2.35
C ASP A 212 -6.50 20.03 1.70
N GLY A 213 -6.53 19.80 0.38
CA GLY A 213 -5.41 19.18 -0.30
C GLY A 213 -5.57 19.09 -1.81
N ARG A 214 -4.61 18.46 -2.46
CA ARG A 214 -4.62 18.15 -3.89
C ARG A 214 -4.72 16.65 -4.10
N VAL A 215 -5.59 16.23 -5.01
CA VAL A 215 -5.72 14.85 -5.43
C VAL A 215 -4.48 14.48 -6.24
N VAL A 216 -3.65 13.59 -5.70
CA VAL A 216 -2.46 13.06 -6.39
C VAL A 216 -2.73 11.72 -7.07
N TYR A 217 -3.85 11.08 -6.72
CA TYR A 217 -4.29 9.83 -7.33
C TYR A 217 -5.82 9.68 -7.26
N SER A 218 -6.42 9.18 -8.32
CA SER A 218 -7.84 8.80 -8.38
C SER A 218 -8.02 7.66 -9.37
N GLY A 219 -8.23 6.42 -8.89
CA GLY A 219 -8.36 5.25 -9.76
C GLY A 219 -8.36 3.91 -9.02
N GLU A 220 -8.19 2.82 -9.77
CA GLU A 220 -8.23 1.41 -9.30
C GLU A 220 -6.93 0.64 -9.52
N GLY A 221 -5.87 1.31 -9.95
CA GLY A 221 -4.59 0.69 -10.32
C GLY A 221 -3.77 0.15 -9.15
N LEU A 222 -4.17 0.39 -7.89
CA LEU A 222 -3.49 -0.14 -6.71
C LEU A 222 -4.22 -1.38 -6.18
N ARG A 223 -3.59 -2.54 -6.36
CA ARG A 223 -4.13 -3.83 -5.88
C ARG A 223 -4.31 -3.80 -4.35
N GLY A 224 -5.48 -4.26 -3.90
CA GLY A 224 -5.84 -4.34 -2.49
C GLY A 224 -6.49 -3.08 -1.91
N TYR A 225 -6.55 -1.97 -2.65
CA TYR A 225 -7.24 -0.74 -2.22
C TYR A 225 -8.55 -0.49 -2.98
N GLY A 226 -8.78 -1.21 -4.09
CA GLY A 226 -9.90 -0.98 -4.99
C GLY A 226 -9.90 0.44 -5.55
N LYS A 227 -11.08 1.05 -5.64
CA LYS A 227 -11.23 2.46 -6.03
C LYS A 227 -10.68 3.35 -4.92
N LEU A 228 -9.52 3.93 -5.20
CA LEU A 228 -8.71 4.70 -4.26
C LEU A 228 -8.58 6.16 -4.72
N ILE A 229 -8.68 7.06 -3.75
CA ILE A 229 -8.26 8.45 -3.89
C ILE A 229 -7.12 8.71 -2.90
N ILE A 230 -6.06 9.39 -3.35
CA ILE A 230 -5.00 9.89 -2.46
C ILE A 230 -4.96 11.41 -2.54
N LEU A 231 -5.08 12.07 -1.38
CA LEU A 231 -4.93 13.51 -1.22
C LEU A 231 -3.57 13.81 -0.59
N LYS A 232 -2.82 14.71 -1.21
CA LYS A 232 -1.65 15.35 -0.60
C LYS A 232 -2.11 16.65 0.05
N HIS A 233 -1.93 16.76 1.37
CA HIS A 233 -2.29 17.95 2.14
C HIS A 233 -1.12 18.93 2.20
N ASN A 234 0.07 18.41 2.49
CA ASN A 234 1.32 19.15 2.48
C ASN A 234 2.50 18.22 2.12
N ASN A 235 3.74 18.63 2.36
CA ASN A 235 4.92 17.81 2.08
C ASN A 235 5.10 16.63 3.05
N THR A 236 4.36 16.66 4.16
CA THR A 236 4.49 15.72 5.27
C THR A 236 3.33 14.74 5.31
N PHE A 237 2.10 15.15 4.99
CA PHE A 237 0.87 14.37 5.16
C PHE A 237 0.17 14.04 3.84
N LEU A 238 -0.21 12.77 3.71
CA LEU A 238 -1.11 12.26 2.70
C LEU A 238 -2.25 11.50 3.34
N THR A 239 -3.42 11.51 2.71
CA THR A 239 -4.55 10.65 3.09
C THR A 239 -4.99 9.77 1.95
N ALA A 240 -5.34 8.52 2.27
CA ALA A 240 -5.85 7.54 1.33
C ALA A 240 -7.28 7.15 1.70
N TYR A 241 -8.17 7.15 0.70
CA TYR A 241 -9.58 6.78 0.82
C TYR A 241 -9.83 5.61 -0.12
N ALA A 242 -9.97 4.40 0.41
CA ALA A 242 -10.06 3.15 -0.34
C ALA A 242 -11.46 2.52 -0.30
N HIS A 243 -11.64 1.48 -1.11
CA HIS A 243 -12.88 0.70 -1.23
C HIS A 243 -14.11 1.49 -1.67
N ASN A 244 -13.91 2.63 -2.36
CA ASN A 244 -15.03 3.46 -2.81
C ASN A 244 -15.85 2.74 -3.90
N LYS A 245 -17.08 3.19 -4.13
CA LYS A 245 -17.91 2.77 -5.27
C LYS A 245 -17.72 3.68 -6.47
N THR A 246 -17.72 4.99 -6.22
CA THR A 246 -17.64 6.04 -7.26
C THR A 246 -16.62 7.07 -6.82
N LEU A 247 -15.74 7.48 -7.74
CA LEU A 247 -14.79 8.57 -7.53
C LEU A 247 -15.36 9.82 -8.19
N LEU A 248 -15.56 10.89 -7.41
CA LEU A 248 -16.16 12.15 -7.90
C LEU A 248 -15.11 13.19 -8.27
N VAL A 249 -13.85 12.92 -7.95
CA VAL A 249 -12.71 13.80 -8.21
C VAL A 249 -11.71 13.15 -9.15
N LYS A 250 -10.98 14.00 -9.87
CA LYS A 250 -9.93 13.59 -10.80
C LYS A 250 -8.54 13.91 -10.23
N GLU A 251 -7.52 13.28 -10.80
CA GLU A 251 -6.13 13.63 -10.52
C GLU A 251 -5.87 15.12 -10.76
N ASP A 252 -4.94 15.69 -9.99
CA ASP A 252 -4.56 17.12 -9.97
C ASP A 252 -5.63 18.10 -9.48
N GLN A 253 -6.85 17.63 -9.17
CA GLN A 253 -7.91 18.48 -8.63
C GLN A 253 -7.59 18.95 -7.20
N THR A 254 -7.86 20.22 -6.90
CA THR A 254 -7.79 20.74 -5.53
C THR A 254 -9.14 20.53 -4.84
N VAL A 255 -9.11 20.04 -3.61
CA VAL A 255 -10.30 19.73 -2.80
C VAL A 255 -10.20 20.44 -1.46
N LYS A 256 -11.35 20.90 -0.97
CA LYS A 256 -11.45 21.52 0.35
C LYS A 256 -11.88 20.51 1.40
N ARG A 257 -11.51 20.77 2.65
CA ARG A 257 -11.98 20.01 3.81
C ARG A 257 -13.51 19.94 3.82
N GLY A 258 -14.06 18.74 3.98
CA GLY A 258 -15.51 18.49 3.98
C GLY A 258 -16.13 18.40 2.59
N GLN A 259 -15.38 18.63 1.51
CA GLN A 259 -15.87 18.42 0.16
C GLN A 259 -16.11 16.93 -0.11
N LYS A 260 -17.25 16.59 -0.71
CA LYS A 260 -17.53 15.22 -1.17
C LYS A 260 -16.56 14.85 -2.31
N ILE A 261 -15.77 13.80 -2.09
CA ILE A 261 -14.76 13.32 -3.04
C ILE A 261 -15.11 11.96 -3.65
N ALA A 262 -15.91 11.16 -2.96
CA ALA A 262 -16.30 9.83 -3.40
C ALA A 262 -17.61 9.38 -2.76
N GLU A 263 -18.04 8.19 -3.17
CA GLU A 263 -19.15 7.45 -2.58
C GLU A 263 -18.64 6.13 -2.04
N MET A 264 -19.05 5.79 -0.82
CA MET A 264 -18.60 4.59 -0.14
C MET A 264 -19.07 3.34 -0.87
N GLY A 265 -18.23 2.32 -0.89
CA GLY A 265 -18.50 1.05 -1.54
C GLY A 265 -17.81 -0.10 -0.85
N ASN A 266 -17.59 -1.15 -1.63
CA ASN A 266 -16.88 -2.36 -1.24
C ASN A 266 -15.94 -2.83 -2.35
N SER A 267 -15.34 -1.91 -3.13
CA SER A 267 -14.39 -2.30 -4.17
C SER A 267 -13.17 -2.97 -3.53
N ASP A 268 -12.92 -4.23 -3.86
CA ASP A 268 -11.87 -5.05 -3.23
C ASP A 268 -11.99 -5.17 -1.69
N ALA A 269 -13.22 -5.13 -1.15
CA ALA A 269 -13.51 -5.36 0.27
C ALA A 269 -14.68 -6.32 0.48
N ASP A 270 -14.65 -7.09 1.58
CA ASP A 270 -15.68 -8.10 1.91
C ASP A 270 -17.05 -7.48 2.25
N LYS A 271 -17.06 -6.23 2.69
CA LYS A 271 -18.25 -5.49 3.12
C LYS A 271 -18.10 -4.01 2.79
N VAL A 272 -19.22 -3.28 2.81
CA VAL A 272 -19.20 -1.83 2.61
C VAL A 272 -18.52 -1.17 3.79
N LYS A 273 -17.35 -0.58 3.52
CA LYS A 273 -16.53 0.14 4.48
C LYS A 273 -15.65 1.13 3.74
N LEU A 274 -15.35 2.25 4.39
CA LEU A 274 -14.28 3.14 3.97
C LEU A 274 -13.00 2.73 4.70
N HIS A 275 -11.95 2.43 3.95
CA HIS A 275 -10.62 2.32 4.50
C HIS A 275 -9.92 3.68 4.39
N PHE A 276 -9.66 4.30 5.54
CA PHE A 276 -9.06 5.63 5.65
C PHE A 276 -7.69 5.54 6.28
N GLU A 277 -6.66 6.01 5.58
CA GLU A 277 -5.29 6.06 6.10
C GLU A 277 -4.79 7.50 6.15
N ILE A 278 -3.97 7.79 7.17
CA ILE A 278 -3.12 8.98 7.21
C ILE A 278 -1.67 8.47 7.12
N ARG A 279 -0.89 9.07 6.23
CA ARG A 279 0.52 8.75 6.05
C ARG A 279 1.36 9.99 6.29
N ARG A 280 2.37 9.87 7.15
CA ARG A 280 3.36 10.91 7.40
C ARG A 280 4.66 10.50 6.71
N GLN A 281 5.10 11.27 5.71
CA GLN A 281 6.29 10.99 4.89
C GLN A 281 6.24 9.56 4.29
N GLY A 282 5.06 9.15 3.82
CA GLY A 282 4.81 7.83 3.22
C GLY A 282 4.57 6.68 4.21
N LYS A 283 4.95 6.85 5.49
CA LYS A 283 4.69 5.86 6.54
C LYS A 283 3.27 5.98 7.08
N PRO A 284 2.52 4.87 7.22
CA PRO A 284 1.19 4.91 7.80
C PRO A 284 1.28 5.25 9.29
N VAL A 285 0.43 6.18 9.74
CA VAL A 285 0.36 6.63 11.14
C VAL A 285 -1.07 6.48 11.64
N ASP A 286 -1.22 6.32 12.95
CA ASP A 286 -2.53 6.17 13.60
C ASP A 286 -3.42 7.41 13.36
N PRO A 287 -4.51 7.29 12.57
CA PRO A 287 -5.37 8.42 12.28
C PRO A 287 -6.19 8.89 13.49
N ALA A 288 -6.41 8.02 14.48
CA ALA A 288 -7.21 8.36 15.66
C ALA A 288 -6.57 9.46 16.53
N LYS A 289 -5.24 9.66 16.40
CA LYS A 289 -4.51 10.73 17.10
C LYS A 289 -4.70 12.12 16.48
N TYR A 290 -5.10 12.16 15.22
CA TYR A 290 -5.25 13.40 14.44
C TYR A 290 -6.71 13.80 14.28
N LEU A 291 -7.61 12.82 14.30
CA LEU A 291 -9.04 13.04 14.17
C LEU A 291 -9.65 13.56 15.48
N PRO A 292 -10.69 14.40 15.40
CA PRO A 292 -11.37 14.89 16.59
C PRO A 292 -12.05 13.72 17.35
N PRO A 293 -12.10 13.79 18.69
CA PRO A 293 -12.76 12.77 19.50
C PRO A 293 -14.25 12.69 19.15
N ARG A 294 -14.80 11.47 19.25
CA ARG A 294 -16.21 11.16 19.02
C ARG A 294 -16.85 10.64 20.29
#